data_AF-A0A1I0T6Q9-F1
#
_entry.id   AF-A0A1I0T6Q9-F1
#
_cell.length_a   1.000
_cell.length_b   1.000
_cell.length_c   1.000
_cell.angle_alpha   90.00
_cell.angle_beta   90.00
_cell.angle_gamma   90.00
#
_symmetry.space_group_name_H-M   'P 1'
#
loop_
_entity.id
_entity.type
_entity.pdbx_description
1 polymer ?
#
loop_
_entity_poly.entity_id
_entity_poly.type
_entity_poly.pdbx_seq_one_letter_code
_entity_poly.pdbx_strand_id
1 'polypeptide(L)' 'MWIRKRTLIPLRCVQHVDVKQGPLARKYKLASLYIYTAAMAHEIPFLDEQEAEKLRYTFLL' A
#
# COMPACT_ATOMS: atom_id res chain seq x y z
N MET A 1 8.40 19.55 -12.47
CA MET A 1 8.46 18.29 -13.25
C MET A 1 7.95 17.17 -12.35
N TRP A 2 6.87 16.48 -12.71
CA TRP A 2 6.30 15.39 -11.89
C TRP A 2 6.82 14.04 -12.40
N ILE A 3 7.40 13.24 -11.51
CA ILE A 3 7.96 11.92 -11.84
C ILE A 3 6.84 10.89 -11.74
N ARG A 4 6.58 10.16 -12.84
CA ARG A 4 5.67 9.00 -12.82
C ARG A 4 6.46 7.71 -12.78
N LYS A 5 6.19 6.87 -11.78
CA LYS A 5 6.70 5.51 -11.68
C LYS A 5 5.58 4.52 -12.00
N ARG A 6 5.86 3.51 -12.82
CA ARG A 6 4.96 2.38 -13.08
C ARG A 6 5.65 1.10 -12.65
N THR A 7 4.96 0.26 -11.90
CA THR A 7 5.47 -1.03 -11.43
C THR A 7 4.34 -2.03 -11.48
N LEU A 8 4.58 -3.16 -12.15
CA LEU A 8 3.63 -4.27 -12.25
C LEU A 8 3.99 -5.29 -11.19
N ILE A 9 3.05 -5.57 -10.29
CA ILE A 9 3.22 -6.54 -9.21
C ILE A 9 2.29 -7.73 -9.49
N PRO A 10 2.82 -8.93 -9.76
CA PRO A 10 1.99 -10.12 -9.94
C PRO A 10 1.32 -10.51 -8.63
N LEU A 11 -0.01 -10.66 -8.63
CA LEU A 11 -0.79 -11.03 -7.43
C LEU A 11 -0.34 -12.37 -6.83
N ARG A 12 0.04 -13.34 -7.68
CA ARG A 12 0.51 -14.67 -7.25
C ARG A 12 1.76 -14.65 -6.37
N CYS A 13 2.54 -13.57 -6.40
CA CYS A 13 3.79 -13.44 -5.65
C CYS A 13 3.64 -12.49 -4.45
N VAL A 14 2.44 -11.98 -4.18
CA VAL A 14 2.15 -11.19 -2.98
C VAL A 14 2.03 -12.15 -1.81
N GLN A 15 2.82 -11.92 -0.77
CA GLN A 15 2.85 -12.76 0.42
C GLN A 15 1.93 -12.22 1.50
N HIS A 16 2.06 -10.94 1.78
CA HIS A 16 1.22 -10.23 2.75
C HIS A 16 1.19 -8.74 2.40
N VAL A 17 0.16 -8.08 2.91
CA VAL A 17 -0.05 -6.65 2.76
C VAL A 17 -0.34 -6.05 4.11
N ASP A 18 0.40 -4.99 4.46
CA ASP A 18 0.23 -4.24 5.70
C ASP A 18 -0.24 -2.83 5.42
N VAL A 19 -1.07 -2.30 6.32
CA VAL A 19 -1.40 -0.88 6.36
C VAL A 19 -0.74 -0.29 7.59
N LYS A 20 0.09 0.74 7.40
CA LYS A 20 0.71 1.47 8.51
C LYS A 20 0.20 2.90 8.52
N GLN A 21 -0.15 3.38 9.71
CA GLN A 21 -0.61 4.73 9.93
C GLN A 21 0.10 5.34 11.14
N GLY A 22 0.91 6.37 10.89
CA GLY A 22 1.57 7.14 11.95
C GLY A 22 0.68 8.26 12.51
N PRO A 23 1.08 8.91 13.61
CA PRO A 23 0.29 9.98 14.25
C PRO A 23 -0.07 11.14 13.30
N LEU A 24 0.87 11.54 12.44
CA LEU A 24 0.65 12.60 11.46
C LEU A 24 -0.33 12.15 10.36
N ALA A 25 -0.12 10.97 9.77
CA ALA A 25 -1.00 10.43 8.74
C ALA A 25 -2.44 10.26 9.26
N ARG A 26 -2.60 9.82 10.52
CA ARG A 26 -3.89 9.70 11.19
C ARG A 26 -4.64 11.04 11.29
N LYS A 27 -3.94 12.13 11.59
CA LYS A 27 -4.53 13.48 11.63
C LYS A 27 -5.13 13.89 10.28
N TYR A 28 -4.53 13.44 9.19
CA TYR A 28 -4.96 13.72 7.82
C TYR A 28 -5.80 12.61 7.19
N LYS A 29 -6.19 11.57 7.93
CA LYS A 29 -6.90 10.38 7.41
C LYS A 29 -6.17 9.70 6.26
N LEU A 30 -4.84 9.68 6.35
CA LEU A 30 -3.97 9.03 5.38
C LEU A 30 -3.36 7.75 5.97
N ALA A 31 -2.98 6.82 5.11
CA ALA A 31 -2.23 5.62 5.47
C ALA A 31 -1.25 5.23 4.35
N SER A 32 -0.26 4.40 4.69
CA SER A 32 0.67 3.80 3.71
C SER A 32 0.39 2.31 3.60
N LEU A 33 0.24 1.82 2.37
CA LEU A 33 0.11 0.40 2.07
C LEU A 33 1.48 -0.19 1.74
N TYR A 34 1.86 -1.25 2.44
CA TYR A 34 3.08 -2.01 2.20
C TYR A 34 2.72 -3.36 1.61
N ILE A 35 3.21 -3.62 0.40
CA ILE A 35 2.99 -4.87 -0.33
C ILE A 35 4.31 -5.63 -0.31
N TYR A 36 4.32 -6.76 0.39
CA TYR A 36 5.50 -7.60 0.50
C TYR A 36 5.37 -8.77 -0.47
N THR A 37 6.29 -8.82 -1.44
CA THR A 37 6.35 -9.91 -2.43
C THR A 37 7.54 -10.82 -2.15
N ALA A 38 7.63 -11.95 -2.83
CA ALA A 38 8.78 -12.85 -2.74
C ALA A 38 10.13 -12.19 -3.12
N ALA A 39 10.10 -11.14 -3.94
CA ALA A 39 11.30 -10.46 -4.42
C ALA A 39 11.61 -9.17 -3.65
N MET A 40 10.59 -8.36 -3.35
CA MET A 40 10.76 -7.00 -2.85
C MET A 40 9.53 -6.51 -2.07
N ALA A 41 9.72 -5.49 -1.23
CA ALA A 41 8.64 -4.70 -0.63
C ALA A 41 8.34 -3.44 -1.46
N HIS A 42 7.06 -3.20 -1.73
CA HIS A 42 6.57 -1.99 -2.39
C HIS A 42 5.73 -1.17 -1.42
N GLU A 43 5.84 0.14 -1.51
CA GLU A 43 5.06 1.08 -0.71
C GLU A 43 4.20 1.95 -1.62
N ILE A 44 2.94 2.10 -1.24
CA ILE A 44 2.03 3.11 -1.78
C ILE A 44 1.75 4.10 -0.64
N PRO A 45 2.46 5.23 -0.60
CA PRO A 45 2.33 6.19 0.49
C PRO A 45 1.15 7.13 0.28
N PHE A 46 0.65 7.69 1.39
CA PHE A 46 -0.36 8.76 1.40
C PHE A 46 -1.69 8.40 0.72
N LEU A 47 -2.13 7.16 0.86
CA LEU A 47 -3.48 6.74 0.49
C LEU A 47 -4.49 7.29 1.49
N ASP A 48 -5.73 7.52 1.06
CA ASP A 48 -6.84 7.70 1.99
C ASP A 48 -6.97 6.45 2.87
N GLU A 49 -7.21 6.63 4.16
CA GLU A 49 -7.30 5.53 5.13
C GLU A 49 -8.34 4.48 4.71
N GLN A 50 -9.50 4.90 4.20
CA GLN A 50 -10.54 3.95 3.76
C GLN A 50 -10.13 3.22 2.49
N GLU A 51 -9.40 3.88 1.60
CA GLU A 51 -8.90 3.28 0.37
C GLU A 51 -7.79 2.29 0.65
N ALA A 52 -6.85 2.61 1.53
CA ALA A 52 -5.81 1.70 1.99
C ALA A 52 -6.41 0.43 2.60
N GLU A 53 -7.45 0.57 3.43
CA GLU A 53 -8.13 -0.55 4.06
C GLU A 53 -8.88 -1.42 3.04
N LYS A 54 -9.57 -0.81 2.06
CA LYS A 54 -10.19 -1.55 0.94
C LYS A 54 -9.17 -2.33 0.14
N LEU A 55 -8.05 -1.70 -0.21
CA LEU A 55 -6.97 -2.34 -0.97
C LEU A 55 -6.41 -3.53 -0.20
N ARG A 56 -6.23 -3.40 1.11
CA ARG A 56 -5.79 -4.51 1.98
C ARG A 56 -6.69 -5.74 1.82
N TYR A 57 -8.02 -5.59 1.84
CA TYR A 57 -8.95 -6.71 1.64
C TYR A 57 -8.87 -7.31 0.24
N THR A 58 -8.71 -6.50 -0.80
CA THR A 58 -8.62 -6.99 -2.19
C THR A 58 -7.39 -7.87 -2.41
N PHE A 59 -6.28 -7.63 -1.71
CA PHE A 59 -5.08 -8.47 -1.81
C PHE A 59 -5.13 -9.71 -0.91
N LEU A 60 -6.09 -9.79 0.01
CA LEU A 60 -6.28 -10.93 0.92
C LEU A 60 -7.32 -11.94 0.41
N LEU A 61 -8.05 -11.62 -0.67
CA LEU A 61 -8.96 -12.52 -1.41
C LEU A 61 -8.25 -13.10 -2.64
#